data_AF-A0A2T2V949-F1
#
_entry.id   AF-A0A2T2V949-F1
#
_cell.length_a   1.000
_cell.length_b   1.000
_cell.length_c   1.000
_cell.angle_alpha   90.00
_cell.angle_beta   90.00
_cell.angle_gamma   90.00
#
_symmetry.space_group_name_H-M   'P 1'
#
loop_
_entity.id
_entity.type
_entity.pdbx_description
1 polymer ?
#
loop_
_entity_poly.entity_id
_entity_poly.type
_entity_poly.pdbx_seq_one_letter_code
_entity_poly.pdbx_strand_id
1 'polypeptide(L)'
;PALFVEEQSVIQITAGILLIVAVFQLSDGFQVVGLSALRGLEDVRLPTGIALFAYWMVGLPVGYVLGIYWEFGAQGVWMGLLAGLSTAALLLTLRFYSRTTALMQSQQ
;
A
#
# COMPACT_ATOMS: atom_id res chain seq x y z
N PRO A 1 -12.66 17.76 -4.17
CA PRO A 1 -14.01 17.12 -4.13
C PRO A 1 -15.11 17.94 -4.83
N ALA A 2 -15.15 19.27 -4.66
CA ALA A 2 -16.16 20.16 -5.28
C ALA A 2 -16.16 20.17 -6.82
N LEU A 3 -15.14 19.59 -7.46
CA LEU A 3 -15.02 19.49 -8.92
C LEU A 3 -15.89 18.35 -9.50
N PHE A 4 -16.33 17.40 -8.67
CA PHE A 4 -17.06 16.20 -9.10
C PHE A 4 -18.42 16.01 -8.43
N VAL A 5 -18.68 16.67 -7.30
CA VAL A 5 -19.92 16.54 -6.53
C VAL A 5 -20.31 17.90 -5.97
N GLU A 6 -21.56 18.29 -6.14
CA GLU A 6 -22.12 19.55 -5.61
C GLU A 6 -22.69 19.41 -4.19
N GLU A 7 -22.95 18.19 -3.76
CA GLU A 7 -23.56 17.88 -2.47
C GLU A 7 -22.55 18.03 -1.31
N GLN A 8 -22.87 18.95 -0.39
CA GLN A 8 -21.91 19.44 0.60
C GLN A 8 -21.48 18.36 1.61
N SER A 9 -22.34 17.37 1.92
CA SER A 9 -22.00 16.33 2.89
C SER A 9 -20.96 15.36 2.35
N VAL A 10 -21.05 14.96 1.08
CA VAL A 10 -20.02 14.16 0.40
C VAL A 10 -18.69 14.91 0.29
N ILE A 11 -18.71 16.23 0.02
CA ILE A 11 -17.48 17.04 -0.05
C ILE A 11 -16.73 17.01 1.29
N GLN A 12 -17.44 17.16 2.42
CA GLN A 12 -16.83 17.17 3.75
C GLN A 12 -16.22 15.80 4.11
N ILE A 13 -16.92 14.71 3.83
CA ILE A 13 -16.41 13.34 4.07
C ILE A 13 -15.15 13.09 3.23
N THR A 14 -15.19 13.45 1.95
CA THR A 14 -14.09 13.18 1.01
C THR A 14 -12.87 14.06 1.30
N ALA A 15 -13.07 15.28 1.79
CA ALA A 15 -11.97 16.19 2.15
C ALA A 15 -11.06 15.59 3.25
N GLY A 16 -11.63 14.89 4.24
CA GLY A 16 -10.83 14.20 5.26
C GLY A 16 -9.99 13.03 4.72
N ILE A 17 -10.48 12.37 3.66
CA ILE A 17 -9.80 11.23 3.02
C ILE A 17 -8.60 11.69 2.17
N LEU A 18 -8.60 12.93 1.65
CA LEU A 18 -7.53 13.45 0.78
C LEU A 18 -6.14 13.40 1.43
N LEU A 19 -6.05 13.62 2.75
CA LEU A 19 -4.77 13.53 3.46
C LEU A 19 -4.25 12.09 3.51
N ILE A 20 -5.14 11.12 3.70
CA ILE A 20 -4.81 9.69 3.65
C ILE A 20 -4.36 9.31 2.23
N VAL A 21 -5.06 9.82 1.20
CA VAL A 21 -4.71 9.59 -0.21
C VAL A 21 -3.34 10.18 -0.58
N ALA A 22 -2.99 11.35 -0.03
CA ALA A 22 -1.67 11.95 -0.27
C ALA A 22 -0.53 11.05 0.25
N VAL A 23 -0.69 10.48 1.46
CA VAL A 23 0.30 9.55 2.02
C VAL A 23 0.28 8.21 1.28
N PHE A 24 -0.90 7.75 0.88
CA PHE A 24 -1.08 6.54 0.07
C PHE A 24 -0.27 6.57 -1.21
N GLN A 25 -0.17 7.73 -1.87
CA GLN A 25 0.59 7.87 -3.11
C GLN A 25 2.09 7.58 -2.94
N LEU A 26 2.67 7.89 -1.77
CA LEU A 26 4.07 7.56 -1.47
C LEU A 26 4.28 6.06 -1.34
N SER A 27 3.44 5.38 -0.55
CA SER A 27 3.51 3.93 -0.38
C SER A 27 3.27 3.17 -1.69
N ASP A 28 2.32 3.64 -2.50
CA ASP A 28 2.07 3.10 -3.84
C ASP A 28 3.30 3.25 -4.74
N GLY A 29 3.93 4.43 -4.76
CA GLY A 29 5.16 4.68 -5.49
C GLY A 29 6.29 3.71 -5.11
N PHE A 30 6.53 3.50 -3.81
CA PHE A 30 7.54 2.54 -3.35
C PHE A 30 7.24 1.10 -3.77
N GLN A 31 5.97 0.68 -3.66
CA GLN A 31 5.54 -0.65 -4.06
C GLN A 31 5.77 -0.89 -5.57
N VAL A 32 5.38 0.07 -6.42
CA VAL A 32 5.52 -0.02 -7.88
C VAL A 32 6.99 -0.06 -8.29
N VAL A 33 7.84 0.77 -7.69
CA VAL A 33 9.29 0.77 -7.97
C VAL A 33 9.92 -0.54 -7.54
N GLY A 34 9.64 -1.02 -6.32
CA GLY A 34 10.19 -2.28 -5.82
C GLY A 34 9.76 -3.49 -6.66
N LEU A 35 8.50 -3.53 -7.07
CA LEU A 35 7.98 -4.58 -7.95
C LEU A 35 8.63 -4.54 -9.34
N SER A 36 8.79 -3.34 -9.91
CA SER A 36 9.40 -3.15 -11.23
C SER A 36 10.88 -3.55 -11.23
N ALA A 37 11.60 -3.22 -10.15
CA ALA A 37 13.00 -3.59 -9.99
C ALA A 37 13.19 -5.11 -9.80
N LEU A 38 12.35 -5.76 -8.99
CA LEU A 38 12.38 -7.22 -8.80
C LEU A 38 11.99 -7.99 -10.07
N ARG A 39 11.02 -7.47 -10.84
CA ARG A 39 10.69 -8.02 -12.16
C ARG A 39 11.86 -7.94 -13.14
N GLY A 40 12.65 -6.87 -13.09
CA GLY A 40 13.88 -6.75 -13.88
C GLY A 40 14.97 -7.77 -13.49
N LEU A 41 14.90 -8.33 -12.28
CA LEU A 41 15.77 -9.42 -11.79
C LEU A 41 15.15 -10.82 -12.00
N GLU A 42 14.11 -10.93 -12.82
CA GLU A 42 13.31 -12.15 -13.08
C GLU A 42 12.65 -12.78 -11.83
N ASP A 43 12.62 -12.09 -10.68
CA ASP A 43 11.95 -12.57 -9.45
C ASP A 43 10.49 -12.10 -9.42
N VAL A 44 9.57 -12.90 -9.98
CA VAL A 44 8.15 -12.54 -10.12
C VAL A 44 7.23 -13.23 -9.12
N ARG A 45 7.60 -14.41 -8.62
CA ARG A 45 6.71 -15.24 -7.78
C ARG A 45 6.60 -14.72 -6.36
N LEU A 46 7.73 -14.28 -5.77
CA LEU A 46 7.75 -13.80 -4.40
C LEU A 46 7.01 -12.46 -4.23
N PRO A 47 7.19 -11.46 -5.12
CA PRO A 47 6.46 -10.20 -5.03
C PRO A 47 4.94 -10.35 -5.04
N THR A 48 4.42 -11.25 -5.87
CA THR A 48 2.97 -11.54 -5.93
C THR A 48 2.47 -12.14 -4.61
N GLY A 49 3.22 -13.06 -4.01
CA GLY A 49 2.87 -13.63 -2.71
C GLY A 49 2.90 -12.59 -1.58
N ILE A 50 3.90 -11.70 -1.59
CA ILE A 50 4.02 -10.59 -0.63
C ILE A 50 2.82 -9.64 -0.76
N ALA A 51 2.46 -9.26 -1.98
CA ALA A 51 1.31 -8.39 -2.23
C ALA A 51 0.02 -9.04 -1.70
N LEU A 52 -0.23 -10.31 -2.05
CA LEU A 52 -1.42 -11.03 -1.59
C LEU A 52 -1.47 -11.05 -0.05
N PHE A 53 -0.38 -11.43 0.61
CA PHE A 53 -0.29 -11.44 2.07
C PHE A 53 -0.56 -10.07 2.69
N ALA A 54 0.07 -9.02 2.17
CA ALA A 54 -0.08 -7.67 2.71
C ALA A 54 -1.51 -7.16 2.60
N TYR A 55 -2.18 -7.37 1.46
CA TYR A 55 -3.56 -6.94 1.28
C TYR A 55 -4.54 -7.80 2.10
N TRP A 56 -4.34 -9.11 2.17
CA TRP A 56 -5.28 -10.01 2.85
C TRP A 56 -5.10 -10.08 4.37
N MET A 57 -3.86 -10.13 4.87
CA MET A 57 -3.60 -10.31 6.30
C MET A 57 -3.43 -8.99 7.05
N VAL A 58 -3.10 -7.90 6.35
CA VAL A 58 -2.98 -6.57 6.97
C VAL A 58 -4.08 -5.65 6.48
N GLY A 59 -4.20 -5.47 5.17
CA GLY A 59 -5.15 -4.51 4.61
C GLY A 59 -6.60 -4.77 5.00
N LEU A 60 -7.08 -6.01 4.81
CA LEU A 60 -8.45 -6.40 5.13
C LEU A 60 -8.77 -6.35 6.64
N PRO A 61 -7.99 -6.95 7.56
CA PRO A 61 -8.28 -6.87 8.99
C PRO A 61 -8.21 -5.45 9.53
N VAL A 62 -7.21 -4.67 9.12
CA VAL A 62 -7.08 -3.27 9.57
C VAL A 62 -8.25 -2.45 9.03
N GLY A 63 -8.62 -2.63 7.76
CA GLY A 63 -9.78 -1.96 7.18
C GLY A 63 -11.10 -2.35 7.86
N TYR A 64 -11.27 -3.62 8.23
CA TYR A 64 -12.44 -4.11 8.96
C TYR A 64 -12.52 -3.51 10.37
N VAL A 65 -11.40 -3.55 11.12
CA VAL A 65 -11.36 -3.02 12.49
C VAL A 65 -11.58 -1.51 12.48
N LEU A 66 -10.85 -0.77 11.63
CA LEU A 66 -10.98 0.69 11.58
C LEU A 66 -12.34 1.13 11.01
N GLY A 67 -12.80 0.47 9.94
CA GLY A 67 -14.02 0.87 9.24
C GLY A 67 -15.30 0.46 9.95
N ILE A 68 -15.36 -0.75 10.49
CA ILE A 68 -16.57 -1.34 11.07
C ILE A 68 -16.52 -1.32 12.60
N TYR A 69 -15.43 -1.78 13.22
CA TYR A 69 -15.37 -1.88 14.68
C TYR A 69 -15.20 -0.52 15.38
N TRP A 70 -14.43 0.40 14.79
CA TRP A 70 -14.27 1.77 15.27
C TRP A 70 -15.16 2.80 14.55
N GLU A 71 -16.07 2.33 13.69
CA GLU A 71 -17.07 3.17 13.01
C GLU A 71 -16.50 4.36 12.21
N PHE A 72 -15.22 4.33 11.81
CA PHE A 72 -14.65 5.35 10.92
C PHE A 72 -15.18 5.22 9.47
N GLY A 73 -15.99 4.20 9.18
CA GLY A 73 -16.65 4.01 7.90
C GLY A 73 -15.65 3.98 6.75
N ALA A 74 -15.87 4.83 5.74
CA ALA A 74 -15.02 4.90 4.55
C ALA A 74 -13.56 5.28 4.88
N GLN A 75 -13.32 6.19 5.83
CA GLN A 75 -11.96 6.58 6.21
C GLN A 75 -11.17 5.39 6.77
N GLY A 76 -11.82 4.55 7.57
CA GLY A 76 -11.21 3.33 8.12
C GLY A 76 -10.79 2.34 7.04
N VAL A 77 -11.59 2.17 6.00
CA VAL A 77 -11.26 1.32 4.85
C VAL A 77 -10.04 1.85 4.09
N TRP A 78 -9.97 3.16 3.86
CA TRP A 78 -8.82 3.79 3.20
C TRP A 78 -7.53 3.69 4.04
N MET A 79 -7.63 3.81 5.36
CA MET A 79 -6.50 3.57 6.26
C MET A 79 -6.04 2.10 6.24
N GLY A 80 -6.97 1.15 6.16
CA GLY A 80 -6.64 -0.27 5.98
C GLY A 80 -5.90 -0.54 4.67
N LEU A 81 -6.37 0.03 3.57
CA LEU A 81 -5.68 -0.01 2.28
C LEU A 81 -4.27 0.57 2.40
N LEU A 82 -4.12 1.77 2.96
CA LEU A 82 -2.81 2.39 3.18
C LEU A 82 -1.86 1.47 3.97
N ALA A 83 -2.34 0.83 5.04
CA ALA A 83 -1.55 -0.11 5.83
C ALA A 83 -1.12 -1.34 5.01
N GLY A 84 -2.02 -1.90 4.20
CA GLY A 84 -1.70 -3.00 3.28
C GLY A 84 -0.63 -2.62 2.25
N LEU A 85 -0.78 -1.47 1.59
CA LEU A 85 0.22 -0.99 0.61
C LEU A 85 1.56 -0.72 1.25
N SER A 86 1.57 -0.07 2.41
CA SER A 86 2.80 0.27 3.12
C SER A 86 3.55 -0.98 3.56
N THR A 87 2.82 -2.01 4.01
CA THR A 87 3.40 -3.32 4.33
C THR A 87 4.00 -3.98 3.10
N ALA A 88 3.27 -4.00 1.98
CA ALA A 88 3.78 -4.55 0.73
C ALA A 88 5.02 -3.80 0.23
N ALA A 89 5.00 -2.47 0.25
CA ALA A 89 6.12 -1.62 -0.14
C ALA A 89 7.36 -1.95 0.69
N LEU A 90 7.23 -1.99 2.03
CA LEU A 90 8.33 -2.29 2.93
C LEU A 90 8.92 -3.68 2.67
N LEU A 91 8.07 -4.71 2.56
CA LEU A 91 8.52 -6.09 2.30
C LEU A 91 9.19 -6.24 0.92
N LEU A 92 8.68 -5.58 -0.12
CA LEU A 92 9.28 -5.60 -1.45
C LEU A 92 10.62 -4.87 -1.46
N THR A 93 10.73 -3.72 -0.80
CA THR A 93 12.00 -2.98 -0.68
C THR A 93 13.05 -3.79 0.08
N LEU A 94 12.68 -4.43 1.18
CA LEU A 94 13.58 -5.32 1.93
C LEU A 94 14.03 -6.52 1.09
N ARG A 95 13.11 -7.11 0.33
CA ARG A 95 13.43 -8.21 -0.59
C ARG A 95 14.41 -7.76 -1.68
N PHE A 96 14.16 -6.60 -2.27
CA PHE A 96 15.05 -6.02 -3.27
C PHE A 96 16.45 -5.83 -2.70
N TYR A 97 16.57 -5.18 -1.54
CA TYR A 97 17.87 -4.96 -0.89
C TYR A 97 18.63 -6.25 -0.63
N SER A 98 17.96 -7.28 -0.06
CA SER A 98 18.55 -8.59 0.19
C SER A 98 19.10 -9.25 -1.10
N ARG A 99 18.38 -9.14 -2.22
CA ARG A 99 18.82 -9.71 -3.50
C ARG A 99 19.97 -8.93 -4.11
N THR A 100 19.95 -7.60 -4.03
CA THR A 100 21.03 -6.75 -4.52
C THR A 100 22.33 -7.01 -3.75
N THR A 101 22.27 -7.11 -2.41
CA THR A 101 23.47 -7.39 -1.59
C THR A 101 24.04 -8.78 -1.88
N ALA A 102 23.18 -9.80 -2.04
CA ALA A 102 23.64 -11.15 -2.38
C ALA A 102 24.35 -11.21 -3.75
N LEU A 103 23.86 -10.45 -4.74
CA LEU A 103 24.50 -10.34 -6.05
C LEU A 103 25.88 -9.66 -5.94
N MET A 104 25.99 -8.59 -5.16
CA MET A 104 27.27 -7.89 -4.94
C MET A 104 28.32 -8.80 -4.28
N GLN A 105 27.92 -9.64 -3.34
CA GLN A 105 28.82 -10.61 -2.69
C GLN A 105 29.24 -11.74 -3.63
N SER A 106 28.40 -12.15 -4.59
CA SER A 106 28.75 -13.18 -5.58
C SER A 106 29.73 -12.71 -6.65
N GLN A 107 29.93 -11.40 -6.79
CA GLN A 107 30.88 -10.79 -7.74
C GLN A 107 32.25 -10.45 -7.12
N GLN A 108 32.43 -10.62 -5.81
CA GLN A 108 33.74 -10.56 -5.13
C GLN A 108 34.34 -11.96 -4.99
#